data_AF-A0A954NI91-F1
#
_entry.id   AF-A0A954NI91-F1
#
_cell.length_a   1.000
_cell.length_b   1.000
_cell.length_c   1.000
_cell.angle_alpha   90.00
_cell.angle_beta   90.00
_cell.angle_gamma   90.00
#
_symmetry.space_group_name_H-M   'P 1'
#
loop_
_entity.id
_entity.type
_entity.pdbx_description
1 polymer ?
#
loop_
_entity_poly.entity_id
_entity_poly.type
_entity_poly.pdbx_seq_one_letter_code
_entity_poly.pdbx_strand_id
1 'polypeptide(L)'
;MAASDLPNFNDIVDTFLDETNEPIPVLDPAEVHAAAAEELQELADQAIDAGDYSTAAALREAAEVEADEAGDSSLLHGADSIDLGTAADAQADAQWYAQQQAEAVAEGDYEKAQELSEAAVESQQDADFFAVGGDHSGQAEAEAYQLGQAVEQEAEAEWYVDQAASWAEAGAYDTAETYLAEAAEHQAAADDHAAWGQHGSPDAVVDPTSTVEDFAVTDFSLGTDAGVIDTSAYDVGSIDTGYDATSYDSGFDSSSSYDSTSFDV
;
A
#
# COMPACT_ATOMS: atom_id res chain seq x y z
N MET A 1 42.31 -70.70 -9.22
CA MET A 1 41.41 -69.84 -10.01
C MET A 1 40.13 -70.60 -10.28
N ALA A 2 39.06 -70.25 -9.58
CA ALA A 2 37.69 -70.58 -9.94
C ALA A 2 36.85 -69.37 -9.51
N ALA A 3 36.15 -68.79 -10.47
CA ALA A 3 35.43 -67.54 -10.34
C ALA A 3 34.04 -67.77 -9.72
N SER A 4 33.71 -66.89 -8.77
CA SER A 4 32.42 -66.20 -8.62
C SER A 4 31.13 -67.04 -8.56
N ASP A 5 30.69 -67.37 -7.33
CA ASP A 5 29.26 -67.30 -6.98
C ASP A 5 28.96 -65.86 -6.55
N LEU A 6 28.67 -65.00 -7.53
CA LEU A 6 27.99 -63.74 -7.27
C LEU A 6 26.48 -64.03 -7.33
N PRO A 7 25.69 -63.60 -6.34
CA PRO A 7 24.25 -63.75 -6.38
C PRO A 7 23.68 -63.09 -7.64
N ASN A 8 22.75 -63.79 -8.28
CA ASN A 8 22.06 -63.33 -9.47
C ASN A 8 21.34 -62.01 -9.17
N PHE A 9 21.58 -60.99 -9.99
CA PHE A 9 20.97 -59.66 -9.84
C PHE A 9 19.43 -59.71 -9.82
N ASN A 10 18.82 -60.73 -10.46
CA ASN A 10 17.37 -60.90 -10.44
C ASN A 10 16.80 -61.32 -9.07
N ASP A 11 17.56 -62.05 -8.24
CA ASP A 11 17.08 -62.46 -6.90
C ASP A 11 17.11 -61.29 -5.89
N ILE A 12 17.95 -60.28 -6.14
CA ILE A 12 18.02 -59.05 -5.32
C ILE A 12 16.89 -58.09 -5.68
N VAL A 13 16.47 -58.06 -6.95
CA VAL A 13 15.37 -57.20 -7.42
C VAL A 13 14.01 -57.74 -6.96
N ASP A 14 13.80 -59.05 -6.95
CA ASP A 14 12.52 -59.63 -6.50
C ASP A 14 12.31 -59.56 -4.97
N THR A 15 13.39 -59.46 -4.18
CA THR A 15 13.27 -59.32 -2.71
C THR A 15 12.98 -57.86 -2.28
N PHE A 16 13.30 -56.86 -3.11
CA PHE A 16 13.03 -55.45 -2.82
C PHE A 16 11.66 -54.95 -3.30
N LEU A 17 10.93 -55.76 -4.08
CA LEU A 17 9.62 -55.40 -4.62
C LEU A 17 8.42 -55.95 -3.82
N ASP A 18 8.65 -56.75 -2.77
CA ASP A 18 7.58 -57.38 -1.98
C ASP A 18 7.38 -56.79 -0.56
N GLU A 19 8.17 -55.80 -0.14
CA GLU A 19 8.14 -55.28 1.25
C GLU A 19 7.99 -53.75 1.43
N THR A 20 7.71 -53.00 0.36
CA THR A 20 7.38 -51.55 0.46
C THR A 20 6.14 -51.13 -0.33
N ASN A 21 5.22 -52.06 -0.60
CA ASN A 21 3.93 -51.72 -1.23
C ASN A 21 2.96 -51.07 -0.21
N GLU A 22 3.46 -50.13 0.59
CA GLU A 22 2.63 -49.06 1.12
C GLU A 22 2.26 -48.21 -0.12
N PRO A 23 0.98 -48.05 -0.45
CA PRO A 23 0.61 -47.13 -1.52
C PRO A 23 1.18 -45.77 -1.12
N ILE A 24 2.01 -45.18 -1.98
CA ILE A 24 2.32 -43.76 -1.89
C ILE A 24 0.94 -43.08 -1.85
N PRO A 25 0.59 -42.30 -0.81
CA PRO A 25 -0.67 -41.60 -0.81
C PRO A 25 -0.64 -40.65 -2.01
N VAL A 26 -1.39 -40.99 -3.05
CA VAL A 26 -1.72 -40.03 -4.10
C VAL A 26 -2.68 -39.09 -3.40
N LEU A 27 -2.18 -37.92 -2.98
CA LEU A 27 -3.03 -36.86 -2.47
C LEU A 27 -4.12 -36.60 -3.52
N ASP A 28 -5.36 -36.52 -3.07
CA ASP A 28 -6.46 -36.11 -3.95
C ASP A 28 -6.10 -34.74 -4.55
N PRO A 29 -6.11 -34.55 -5.88
CA PRO A 29 -5.86 -33.24 -6.47
C PRO A 29 -6.69 -32.12 -5.82
N ALA A 30 -7.94 -32.41 -5.42
CA ALA A 30 -8.77 -31.46 -4.70
C ALA A 30 -8.22 -31.11 -3.30
N GLU A 31 -7.62 -32.07 -2.58
CA GLU A 31 -6.96 -31.83 -1.29
C GLU A 31 -5.67 -31.01 -1.45
N VAL A 32 -4.95 -31.15 -2.58
CA VAL A 32 -3.76 -30.34 -2.88
C VAL A 32 -4.14 -28.88 -3.16
N HIS A 33 -5.13 -28.66 -4.03
CA HIS A 33 -5.64 -27.33 -4.34
C HIS A 33 -6.24 -26.66 -3.09
N ALA A 34 -6.98 -27.40 -2.26
CA ALA A 34 -7.51 -26.87 -1.01
C ALA A 34 -6.41 -26.40 -0.04
N ALA A 35 -5.33 -27.19 0.12
CA ALA A 35 -4.21 -26.80 0.97
C ALA A 35 -3.47 -25.56 0.44
N ALA A 36 -3.31 -25.44 -0.88
CA ALA A 36 -2.73 -24.25 -1.50
C ALA A 36 -3.60 -23.01 -1.31
N ALA A 37 -4.92 -23.14 -1.46
CA ALA A 37 -5.87 -22.06 -1.22
C ALA A 37 -5.82 -21.55 0.24
N GLU A 38 -5.71 -22.45 1.22
CA GLU A 38 -5.57 -22.10 2.64
C GLU A 38 -4.27 -21.32 2.92
N GLU A 39 -3.12 -21.78 2.39
CA GLU A 39 -1.82 -21.13 2.59
C GLU A 39 -1.77 -19.75 1.93
N LEU A 40 -2.24 -19.63 0.69
CA LEU A 40 -2.29 -18.35 -0.03
C LEU A 40 -3.20 -17.34 0.66
N GLN A 41 -4.33 -17.80 1.21
CA GLN A 41 -5.20 -16.96 2.02
C GLN A 41 -4.51 -16.48 3.30
N GLU A 42 -3.79 -17.34 4.01
CA GLU A 42 -3.08 -16.94 5.24
C GLU A 42 -1.98 -15.90 4.92
N LEU A 43 -1.34 -16.00 3.75
CA LEU A 43 -0.40 -14.98 3.27
C LEU A 43 -1.12 -13.68 2.87
N ALA A 44 -2.31 -13.77 2.24
CA ALA A 44 -3.11 -12.60 1.92
C ALA A 44 -3.53 -11.84 3.18
N ASP A 45 -3.94 -12.56 4.23
CA ASP A 45 -4.31 -11.97 5.53
C ASP A 45 -3.10 -11.27 6.18
N GLN A 46 -1.90 -11.86 6.10
CA GLN A 46 -0.66 -11.21 6.57
C GLN A 46 -0.34 -9.94 5.78
N ALA A 47 -0.56 -9.94 4.46
CA ALA A 47 -0.37 -8.75 3.64
C ALA A 47 -1.41 -7.66 3.96
N ILE A 48 -2.67 -8.02 4.23
CA ILE A 48 -3.71 -7.08 4.70
C ILE A 48 -3.32 -6.46 6.06
N ASP A 49 -2.85 -7.27 7.00
CA ASP A 49 -2.41 -6.82 8.33
C ASP A 49 -1.16 -5.92 8.24
N ALA A 50 -0.30 -6.16 7.25
CA ALA A 50 0.83 -5.30 6.96
C ALA A 50 0.42 -4.02 6.20
N GLY A 51 -0.79 -3.95 5.65
CA GLY A 51 -1.25 -2.87 4.78
C GLY A 51 -0.75 -2.97 3.33
N ASP A 52 -0.17 -4.08 2.88
CA ASP A 52 0.24 -4.27 1.48
C ASP A 52 -0.92 -4.87 0.65
N TYR A 53 -1.83 -4.00 0.21
CA TYR A 53 -3.05 -4.43 -0.47
C TYR A 53 -2.80 -4.91 -1.90
N SER A 54 -1.71 -4.46 -2.55
CA SER A 54 -1.34 -4.98 -3.87
C SER A 54 -0.91 -6.44 -3.78
N THR A 55 -0.05 -6.77 -2.81
CA THR A 55 0.36 -8.16 -2.56
C THR A 55 -0.83 -8.99 -2.08
N ALA A 56 -1.66 -8.46 -1.20
CA ALA A 56 -2.87 -9.15 -0.74
C ALA A 56 -3.81 -9.50 -1.90
N ALA A 57 -4.05 -8.58 -2.84
CA ALA A 57 -4.90 -8.82 -4.00
C ALA A 57 -4.39 -9.98 -4.86
N ALA A 58 -3.08 -10.02 -5.15
CA ALA A 58 -2.46 -11.07 -5.94
C ALA A 58 -2.53 -12.45 -5.25
N LEU A 59 -2.29 -12.49 -3.93
CA LEU A 59 -2.39 -13.72 -3.14
C LEU A 59 -3.83 -14.21 -3.04
N ARG A 60 -4.79 -13.29 -2.89
CA ARG A 60 -6.22 -13.61 -2.85
C ARG A 60 -6.71 -14.13 -4.20
N GLU A 61 -6.30 -13.54 -5.32
CA GLU A 61 -6.63 -14.04 -6.67
C GLU A 61 -6.10 -15.47 -6.86
N ALA A 62 -4.85 -15.74 -6.43
CA ALA A 62 -4.30 -17.09 -6.49
C ALA A 62 -5.08 -18.07 -5.59
N ALA A 63 -5.46 -17.67 -4.38
CA ALA A 63 -6.29 -18.48 -3.49
C ALA A 63 -7.67 -18.78 -4.08
N GLU A 64 -8.27 -17.81 -4.78
CA GLU A 64 -9.55 -17.97 -5.48
C GLU A 64 -9.49 -19.01 -6.60
N VAL A 65 -8.41 -19.00 -7.39
CA VAL A 65 -8.17 -20.00 -8.43
C VAL A 65 -8.00 -21.40 -7.82
N GLU A 66 -7.19 -21.54 -6.79
CA GLU A 66 -6.96 -22.82 -6.11
C GLU A 66 -8.24 -23.35 -5.45
N ALA A 67 -9.05 -22.48 -4.83
CA ALA A 67 -10.33 -22.87 -4.25
C ALA A 67 -11.36 -23.34 -5.30
N ASP A 68 -11.37 -22.73 -6.50
CA ASP A 68 -12.22 -23.18 -7.63
C ASP A 68 -11.79 -24.55 -8.15
N GLU A 69 -10.47 -24.78 -8.31
CA GLU A 69 -9.91 -26.08 -8.70
C GLU A 69 -10.15 -27.17 -7.63
N ALA A 70 -10.16 -26.80 -6.35
CA ALA A 70 -10.60 -27.67 -5.26
C ALA A 70 -12.12 -27.91 -5.23
N GLY A 71 -12.90 -27.05 -5.91
CA GLY A 71 -14.36 -27.07 -5.87
C GLY A 71 -14.94 -26.64 -4.52
N ASP A 72 -14.19 -25.91 -3.69
CA ASP A 72 -14.57 -25.49 -2.35
C ASP A 72 -14.21 -24.02 -2.09
N SER A 73 -15.10 -23.12 -2.50
CA SER A 73 -14.97 -21.69 -2.22
C SER A 73 -15.20 -21.33 -0.74
N SER A 74 -15.65 -22.29 0.10
CA SER A 74 -15.86 -22.02 1.54
C SER A 74 -14.55 -21.92 2.32
N LEU A 75 -13.44 -22.30 1.68
CA LEU A 75 -12.08 -22.06 2.16
C LEU A 75 -11.76 -20.57 2.22
N LEU A 76 -12.45 -19.72 1.46
CA LEU A 76 -12.14 -18.30 1.35
C LEU A 76 -12.95 -17.44 2.34
N HIS A 77 -12.35 -16.36 2.83
CA HIS A 77 -12.99 -15.36 3.69
C HIS A 77 -12.38 -13.96 3.49
N GLY A 78 -13.04 -12.95 4.07
CA GLY A 78 -12.59 -11.55 3.99
C GLY A 78 -12.96 -10.88 2.67
N ALA A 79 -12.16 -9.87 2.32
CA ALA A 79 -12.22 -9.18 1.04
C ALA A 79 -11.75 -10.11 -0.09
N ASP A 80 -12.43 -10.05 -1.24
CA ASP A 80 -12.02 -10.76 -2.44
C ASP A 80 -10.92 -10.01 -3.20
N SER A 81 -10.39 -10.62 -4.27
CA SER A 81 -9.30 -10.03 -5.05
C SER A 81 -9.67 -8.67 -5.69
N ILE A 82 -10.95 -8.44 -5.97
CA ILE A 82 -11.45 -7.18 -6.57
C ILE A 82 -11.53 -6.09 -5.51
N ASP A 83 -12.05 -6.41 -4.32
CA ASP A 83 -12.07 -5.50 -3.18
C ASP A 83 -10.64 -5.08 -2.79
N LEU A 84 -9.70 -6.04 -2.73
CA LEU A 84 -8.28 -5.76 -2.43
C LEU A 84 -7.58 -4.98 -3.55
N GLY A 85 -7.94 -5.20 -4.82
CA GLY A 85 -7.47 -4.37 -5.92
C GLY A 85 -7.93 -2.91 -5.78
N THR A 86 -9.17 -2.70 -5.36
CA THR A 86 -9.70 -1.36 -5.07
C THR A 86 -8.99 -0.73 -3.86
N ALA A 87 -8.69 -1.53 -2.83
CA ALA A 87 -7.91 -1.08 -1.68
C ALA A 87 -6.49 -0.64 -2.10
N ALA A 88 -5.84 -1.38 -2.99
CA ALA A 88 -4.52 -1.05 -3.53
C ALA A 88 -4.53 0.26 -4.32
N ASP A 89 -5.55 0.50 -5.15
CA ASP A 89 -5.71 1.77 -5.89
C ASP A 89 -5.87 2.96 -4.91
N ALA A 90 -6.71 2.82 -3.88
CA ALA A 90 -6.89 3.84 -2.86
C ALA A 90 -5.61 4.10 -2.05
N GLN A 91 -4.86 3.05 -1.73
CA GLN A 91 -3.55 3.17 -1.08
C GLN A 91 -2.54 3.92 -1.98
N ALA A 92 -2.55 3.68 -3.28
CA ALA A 92 -1.70 4.40 -4.22
C ALA A 92 -2.05 5.89 -4.29
N ASP A 93 -3.34 6.22 -4.26
CA ASP A 93 -3.80 7.62 -4.16
C ASP A 93 -3.32 8.27 -2.86
N ALA A 94 -3.42 7.57 -1.71
CA ALA A 94 -2.91 8.07 -0.43
C ALA A 94 -1.41 8.40 -0.49
N GLN A 95 -0.61 7.52 -1.07
CA GLN A 95 0.84 7.75 -1.27
C GLN A 95 1.11 8.92 -2.22
N TRP A 96 0.30 9.09 -3.27
CA TRP A 96 0.43 10.21 -4.19
C TRP A 96 0.14 11.54 -3.49
N TYR A 97 -0.94 11.63 -2.71
CA TYR A 97 -1.27 12.80 -1.93
C TYR A 97 -0.19 13.14 -0.90
N ALA A 98 0.36 12.15 -0.20
CA ALA A 98 1.45 12.34 0.76
C ALA A 98 2.72 12.89 0.11
N GLN A 99 3.07 12.45 -1.10
CA GLN A 99 4.19 13.03 -1.86
C GLN A 99 3.91 14.49 -2.28
N GLN A 100 2.71 14.78 -2.78
CA GLN A 100 2.31 16.15 -3.13
C GLN A 100 2.28 17.07 -1.90
N GLN A 101 1.90 16.55 -0.74
CA GLN A 101 1.92 17.27 0.53
C GLN A 101 3.35 17.71 0.88
N ALA A 102 4.33 16.82 0.75
CA ALA A 102 5.72 17.16 0.99
C ALA A 102 6.26 18.23 0.01
N GLU A 103 5.80 18.21 -1.24
CA GLU A 103 6.10 19.26 -2.23
C GLU A 103 5.49 20.61 -1.82
N ALA A 104 4.23 20.63 -1.38
CA ALA A 104 3.56 21.85 -0.93
C ALA A 104 4.24 22.46 0.32
N VAL A 105 4.67 21.63 1.29
CA VAL A 105 5.47 22.10 2.43
C VAL A 105 6.78 22.73 1.96
N ALA A 106 7.47 22.12 1.00
CA ALA A 106 8.73 22.66 0.47
C ALA A 106 8.54 23.99 -0.31
N GLU A 107 7.34 24.22 -0.87
CA GLU A 107 6.94 25.48 -1.50
C GLU A 107 6.48 26.54 -0.49
N GLY A 108 6.26 26.16 0.78
CA GLY A 108 5.70 27.03 1.82
C GLY A 108 4.18 27.23 1.68
N ASP A 109 3.49 26.35 0.95
CA ASP A 109 2.03 26.39 0.77
C ASP A 109 1.37 25.46 1.79
N TYR A 110 1.27 25.93 3.04
CA TYR A 110 0.83 25.11 4.17
C TYR A 110 -0.67 24.76 4.11
N GLU A 111 -1.51 25.65 3.57
CA GLU A 111 -2.94 25.36 3.35
C GLU A 111 -3.10 24.19 2.37
N LYS A 112 -2.42 24.24 1.22
CA LYS A 112 -2.44 23.15 0.25
C LYS A 112 -1.83 21.86 0.83
N ALA A 113 -0.74 21.98 1.61
CA ALA A 113 -0.14 20.83 2.26
C ALA A 113 -1.13 20.16 3.23
N GLN A 114 -1.87 20.93 4.02
CA GLN A 114 -2.92 20.40 4.90
C GLN A 114 -4.02 19.68 4.09
N GLU A 115 -4.54 20.30 3.04
CA GLU A 115 -5.58 19.70 2.19
C GLU A 115 -5.12 18.36 1.58
N LEU A 116 -3.87 18.29 1.12
CA LEU A 116 -3.29 17.06 0.58
C LEU A 116 -3.09 15.99 1.65
N SER A 117 -2.72 16.37 2.87
CA SER A 117 -2.62 15.43 3.99
C SER A 117 -3.99 14.87 4.38
N GLU A 118 -5.03 15.71 4.42
CA GLU A 118 -6.41 15.27 4.67
C GLU A 118 -6.93 14.34 3.56
N ALA A 119 -6.58 14.61 2.30
CA ALA A 119 -6.88 13.70 1.19
C ALA A 119 -6.15 12.36 1.32
N ALA A 120 -4.90 12.35 1.79
CA ALA A 120 -4.16 11.12 2.07
C ALA A 120 -4.82 10.30 3.19
N VAL A 121 -5.34 10.95 4.23
CA VAL A 121 -6.13 10.30 5.30
C VAL A 121 -7.36 9.62 4.71
N GLU A 122 -8.17 10.35 3.94
CA GLU A 122 -9.40 9.82 3.34
C GLU A 122 -9.11 8.61 2.44
N SER A 123 -8.10 8.72 1.56
CA SER A 123 -7.71 7.63 0.68
C SER A 123 -7.19 6.40 1.43
N GLN A 124 -6.44 6.58 2.52
CA GLN A 124 -5.98 5.44 3.32
C GLN A 124 -7.14 4.78 4.08
N GLN A 125 -8.09 5.56 4.60
CA GLN A 125 -9.29 5.01 5.25
C GLN A 125 -10.18 4.25 4.27
N ASP A 126 -10.29 4.72 3.02
CA ASP A 126 -10.97 4.00 1.95
C ASP A 126 -10.24 2.68 1.64
N ALA A 127 -8.91 2.69 1.55
CA ALA A 127 -8.11 1.48 1.34
C ALA A 127 -8.37 0.44 2.44
N ASP A 128 -8.28 0.86 3.71
CA ASP A 128 -8.53 0.00 4.86
C ASP A 128 -9.97 -0.55 4.88
N PHE A 129 -10.95 0.28 4.47
CA PHE A 129 -12.35 -0.12 4.37
C PHE A 129 -12.57 -1.22 3.33
N PHE A 130 -12.00 -1.09 2.13
CA PHE A 130 -12.12 -2.09 1.08
C PHE A 130 -11.38 -3.39 1.43
N ALA A 131 -10.22 -3.29 2.06
CA ALA A 131 -9.48 -4.46 2.53
C ALA A 131 -10.14 -5.17 3.73
N VAL A 132 -11.10 -4.52 4.39
CA VAL A 132 -11.67 -4.96 5.68
C VAL A 132 -10.56 -5.13 6.73
N GLY A 133 -9.52 -4.29 6.63
CA GLY A 133 -8.29 -4.37 7.41
C GLY A 133 -8.31 -3.55 8.70
N GLY A 134 -7.15 -3.50 9.36
CA GLY A 134 -6.88 -2.52 10.42
C GLY A 134 -6.82 -1.09 9.88
N ASP A 135 -6.88 -0.13 10.78
CA ASP A 135 -6.71 1.30 10.45
C ASP A 135 -5.22 1.64 10.36
N HIS A 136 -4.79 2.07 9.17
CA HIS A 136 -3.43 2.48 8.84
C HIS A 136 -3.32 4.00 8.58
N SER A 137 -4.39 4.76 8.79
CA SER A 137 -4.44 6.20 8.50
C SER A 137 -3.68 7.09 9.50
N GLY A 138 -3.22 6.52 10.63
CA GLY A 138 -2.62 7.27 11.74
C GLY A 138 -1.45 8.20 11.38
N GLN A 139 -0.57 7.80 10.45
CA GLN A 139 0.54 8.65 10.01
C GLN A 139 0.02 9.91 9.33
N ALA A 140 -0.89 9.75 8.37
CA ALA A 140 -1.46 10.85 7.62
C ALA A 140 -2.29 11.76 8.55
N GLU A 141 -3.00 11.21 9.54
CA GLU A 141 -3.72 12.00 10.54
C GLU A 141 -2.77 12.85 11.40
N ALA A 142 -1.64 12.27 11.82
CA ALA A 142 -0.63 12.97 12.60
C ALA A 142 0.04 14.09 11.78
N GLU A 143 0.33 13.85 10.50
CA GLU A 143 0.85 14.85 9.56
C GLU A 143 -0.15 16.00 9.35
N ALA A 144 -1.42 15.67 9.06
CA ALA A 144 -2.48 16.66 8.85
C ALA A 144 -2.69 17.55 10.08
N TYR A 145 -2.62 16.98 11.28
CA TYR A 145 -2.69 17.73 12.52
C TYR A 145 -1.57 18.78 12.64
N GLN A 146 -0.32 18.41 12.33
CA GLN A 146 0.80 19.34 12.37
C GLN A 146 0.67 20.44 11.31
N LEU A 147 0.23 20.10 10.11
CA LEU A 147 0.01 21.10 9.05
C LEU A 147 -1.12 22.06 9.40
N GLY A 148 -2.19 21.59 10.05
CA GLY A 148 -3.23 22.46 10.58
C GLY A 148 -2.71 23.46 11.62
N GLN A 149 -1.75 23.05 12.47
CA GLN A 149 -1.06 23.98 13.37
C GLN A 149 -0.17 24.96 12.60
N ALA A 150 0.51 24.52 11.53
CA ALA A 150 1.31 25.40 10.68
C ALA A 150 0.46 26.50 10.03
N VAL A 151 -0.70 26.14 9.47
CA VAL A 151 -1.67 27.09 8.88
C VAL A 151 -2.18 28.08 9.92
N GLU A 152 -2.51 27.63 11.14
CA GLU A 152 -2.95 28.51 12.22
C GLU A 152 -1.84 29.53 12.58
N GLN A 153 -0.60 29.07 12.70
CA GLN A 153 0.54 29.94 13.01
C GLN A 153 0.86 30.92 11.88
N GLU A 154 0.75 30.51 10.61
CA GLU A 154 0.94 31.40 9.46
C GLU A 154 -0.14 32.50 9.43
N ALA A 155 -1.41 32.15 9.68
CA ALA A 155 -2.49 33.14 9.77
C ALA A 155 -2.28 34.12 10.93
N GLU A 156 -1.75 33.67 12.07
CA GLU A 156 -1.35 34.57 13.17
C GLU A 156 -0.22 35.51 12.74
N ALA A 157 0.82 35.01 12.07
CA ALA A 157 1.92 35.81 11.56
C ALA A 157 1.44 36.92 10.62
N GLU A 158 0.58 36.59 9.66
CA GLU A 158 -0.03 37.55 8.73
C GLU A 158 -0.83 38.63 9.46
N TRP A 159 -1.63 38.24 10.45
CA TRP A 159 -2.38 39.19 11.26
C TRP A 159 -1.46 40.18 11.98
N TYR A 160 -0.34 39.71 12.56
CA TYR A 160 0.64 40.58 13.21
C TYR A 160 1.35 41.52 12.22
N VAL A 161 1.64 41.06 11.00
CA VAL A 161 2.17 41.91 9.92
C VAL A 161 1.20 43.04 9.57
N ASP A 162 -0.09 42.73 9.41
CA ASP A 162 -1.13 43.72 9.12
C ASP A 162 -1.29 44.74 10.25
N GLN A 163 -1.26 44.29 11.50
CA GLN A 163 -1.29 45.19 12.67
C GLN A 163 -0.05 46.09 12.71
N ALA A 164 1.14 45.53 12.44
CA ALA A 164 2.37 46.32 12.37
C ALA A 164 2.28 47.41 11.31
N ALA A 165 1.75 47.10 10.13
CA ALA A 165 1.53 48.07 9.06
C ALA A 165 0.60 49.20 9.50
N SER A 166 -0.53 48.86 10.16
CA SER A 166 -1.47 49.85 10.68
C SER A 166 -0.84 50.79 11.71
N TRP A 167 -0.04 50.26 12.63
CA TRP A 167 0.66 51.07 13.63
C TRP A 167 1.76 51.95 13.01
N ALA A 168 2.47 51.44 12.01
CA ALA A 168 3.47 52.22 11.28
C ALA A 168 2.83 53.39 10.52
N GLU A 169 1.66 53.19 9.91
CA GLU A 169 0.88 54.25 9.26
C GLU A 169 0.40 55.32 10.25
N ALA A 170 0.06 54.92 11.48
CA ALA A 170 -0.28 55.83 12.56
C ALA A 170 0.94 56.57 13.17
N GLY A 171 2.16 56.27 12.70
CA GLY A 171 3.42 56.85 13.18
C GLY A 171 3.93 56.27 14.50
N ALA A 172 3.36 55.15 14.95
CA ALA A 172 3.76 54.45 16.17
C ALA A 172 4.75 53.32 15.85
N TYR A 173 5.95 53.70 15.40
CA TYR A 173 6.96 52.75 14.88
C TYR A 173 7.48 51.75 15.93
N ASP A 174 7.66 52.16 17.19
CA ASP A 174 8.10 51.23 18.25
C ASP A 174 7.06 50.11 18.48
N THR A 175 5.77 50.44 18.38
CA THR A 175 4.69 49.46 18.46
C THR A 175 4.70 48.56 17.24
N ALA A 176 4.84 49.13 16.03
CA ALA A 176 4.92 48.36 14.80
C ALA A 176 6.09 47.35 14.82
N GLU A 177 7.26 47.75 15.33
CA GLU A 177 8.42 46.86 15.47
C GLU A 177 8.13 45.69 16.43
N THR A 178 7.40 45.93 17.51
CA THR A 178 6.97 44.86 18.42
C THR A 178 6.06 43.85 17.71
N TYR A 179 5.08 44.32 16.94
CA TYR A 179 4.20 43.44 16.17
C TYR A 179 4.94 42.66 15.08
N LEU A 180 5.95 43.25 14.42
CA LEU A 180 6.79 42.52 13.46
C LEU A 180 7.63 41.43 14.12
N ALA A 181 8.08 41.63 15.36
CA ALA A 181 8.79 40.59 16.10
C ALA A 181 7.88 39.40 16.41
N GLU A 182 6.65 39.65 16.87
CA GLU A 182 5.64 38.61 17.10
C GLU A 182 5.29 37.87 15.79
N ALA A 183 5.12 38.59 14.68
CA ALA A 183 4.91 37.95 13.37
C ALA A 183 6.03 36.98 12.99
N ALA A 184 7.29 37.34 13.27
CA ALA A 184 8.42 36.47 13.00
C ALA A 184 8.46 35.24 13.92
N GLU A 185 8.00 35.36 15.17
CA GLU A 185 7.87 34.22 16.09
C GLU A 185 6.80 33.24 15.60
N HIS A 186 5.64 33.74 15.18
CA HIS A 186 4.58 32.92 14.61
C HIS A 186 4.98 32.26 13.29
N GLN A 187 5.66 32.96 12.38
CA GLN A 187 6.17 32.35 11.16
C GLN A 187 7.16 31.22 11.44
N ALA A 188 8.08 31.41 12.41
CA ALA A 188 9.02 30.36 12.79
C ALA A 188 8.29 29.13 13.39
N ALA A 189 7.22 29.34 14.17
CA ALA A 189 6.40 28.26 14.68
C ALA A 189 5.64 27.53 13.56
N ALA A 190 5.15 28.26 12.54
CA ALA A 190 4.54 27.66 11.36
C ALA A 190 5.52 26.74 10.63
N ASP A 191 6.75 27.21 10.41
CA ASP A 191 7.81 26.43 9.75
C ASP A 191 8.19 25.17 10.55
N ASP A 192 8.26 25.26 11.88
CA ASP A 192 8.54 24.10 12.76
C ASP A 192 7.42 23.06 12.68
N HIS A 193 6.15 23.49 12.74
CA HIS A 193 5.00 22.59 12.59
C HIS A 193 4.93 21.97 11.19
N ALA A 194 5.21 22.75 10.15
CA ALA A 194 5.25 22.24 8.79
C ALA A 194 6.34 21.18 8.61
N ALA A 195 7.52 21.37 9.23
CA ALA A 195 8.60 20.38 9.21
C ALA A 195 8.21 19.07 9.94
N TRP A 196 7.47 19.16 11.05
CA TRP A 196 6.95 17.98 11.75
C TRP A 196 5.80 17.29 11.01
N GLY A 197 5.03 18.03 10.22
CA GLY A 197 3.96 17.48 9.38
C GLY A 197 4.41 17.01 8.00
N GLN A 198 5.67 17.25 7.61
CA GLN A 198 6.15 16.94 6.27
C GLN A 198 6.33 15.43 6.07
N HIS A 199 5.59 14.86 5.12
CA HIS A 199 5.69 13.44 4.81
C HIS A 199 7.11 13.03 4.42
N GLY A 200 7.58 11.93 5.01
CA GLY A 200 8.92 11.38 4.75
C GLY A 200 10.09 12.23 5.25
N SER A 201 9.83 13.34 5.96
CA SER A 201 10.88 14.16 6.56
C SER A 201 11.53 13.44 7.75
N PRO A 202 12.85 13.57 7.97
CA PRO A 202 13.51 13.03 9.16
C PRO A 202 12.96 13.59 10.48
N ASP A 203 12.38 14.79 10.43
CA ASP A 203 11.81 15.48 11.59
C ASP A 203 10.29 15.27 11.71
N ALA A 204 9.69 14.50 10.79
CA ALA A 204 8.26 14.22 10.79
C ALA A 204 7.83 13.51 12.09
N VAL A 205 6.62 13.79 12.53
CA VAL A 205 5.94 12.94 13.51
C VAL A 205 5.81 11.53 12.95
N VAL A 206 5.91 10.52 13.80
CA VAL A 206 5.73 9.12 13.41
C VAL A 206 4.63 8.53 14.28
N ASP A 207 3.56 8.06 13.64
CA ASP A 207 2.58 7.22 14.30
C ASP A 207 2.99 5.74 14.18
N PRO A 208 3.18 5.03 15.31
CA PRO A 208 3.56 3.63 15.28
C PRO A 208 2.45 2.69 14.76
N THR A 209 1.17 3.09 14.74
CA THR A 209 0.07 2.24 14.28
C THR A 209 -0.06 2.19 12.76
N SER A 210 0.59 3.10 12.05
CA SER A 210 0.63 3.20 10.58
C SER A 210 1.89 2.58 9.95
N THR A 211 2.65 1.80 10.73
CA THR A 211 3.85 1.16 10.22
C THR A 211 3.46 -0.02 9.33
N VAL A 212 3.54 0.15 8.02
CA VAL A 212 3.45 -0.95 7.03
C VAL A 212 4.76 -1.74 7.10
N GLU A 213 4.73 -3.00 7.54
CA GLU A 213 5.90 -3.86 7.48
C GLU A 213 6.13 -4.33 6.04
N ASP A 214 7.36 -4.19 5.54
CA ASP A 214 7.75 -4.66 4.20
C ASP A 214 7.67 -6.19 4.15
N PHE A 215 6.53 -6.72 3.67
CA PHE A 215 6.24 -8.15 3.67
C PHE A 215 6.98 -8.83 2.51
N ALA A 216 8.22 -9.26 2.78
CA ALA A 216 8.97 -10.06 1.83
C ALA A 216 8.54 -11.54 1.91
N VAL A 217 7.76 -12.01 0.92
CA VAL A 217 7.50 -13.45 0.71
C VAL A 217 8.81 -14.13 0.31
N THR A 218 9.59 -14.57 1.29
CA THR A 218 10.96 -15.05 1.07
C THR A 218 11.09 -16.55 0.85
N ASP A 219 10.04 -17.33 1.00
CA ASP A 219 10.12 -18.80 0.84
C ASP A 219 8.78 -19.45 0.52
N PHE A 220 8.23 -19.20 -0.66
CA PHE A 220 7.18 -20.08 -1.20
C PHE A 220 7.86 -21.25 -1.93
N SER A 221 7.99 -22.38 -1.23
CA SER A 221 8.48 -23.63 -1.82
C SER A 221 7.42 -24.72 -1.73
N LEU A 222 6.57 -24.81 -2.76
CA LEU A 222 5.77 -26.01 -2.99
C LEU A 222 6.72 -27.17 -3.31
N GLY A 223 6.73 -28.16 -2.42
CA GLY A 223 7.53 -29.37 -2.53
C GLY A 223 7.42 -29.99 -3.93
N THR A 224 8.57 -30.18 -4.57
CA THR A 224 8.76 -30.69 -5.93
C THR A 224 8.33 -32.15 -6.11
N ASP A 225 7.05 -32.49 -5.98
CA ASP A 225 6.54 -33.81 -6.40
C ASP A 225 5.05 -33.82 -6.84
N ALA A 226 4.53 -32.68 -7.31
CA ALA A 226 3.28 -32.64 -8.06
C ALA A 226 3.54 -31.96 -9.41
N GLY A 227 3.10 -32.60 -10.49
CA GLY A 227 3.50 -32.26 -11.86
C GLY A 227 3.22 -30.80 -12.22
N VAL A 228 4.29 -30.10 -12.63
CA VAL A 228 4.32 -28.80 -13.35
C VAL A 228 3.13 -27.90 -13.00
N ILE A 229 3.15 -27.34 -11.79
CA ILE A 229 2.54 -26.04 -11.54
C ILE A 229 3.48 -25.03 -12.23
N ASP A 230 2.97 -24.36 -13.26
CA ASP A 230 3.71 -23.30 -13.95
C ASP A 230 3.71 -22.04 -13.09
N THR A 231 4.59 -22.02 -12.09
CA THR A 231 4.84 -20.82 -11.28
C THR A 231 5.68 -19.78 -12.02
N SER A 232 6.07 -20.01 -13.29
CA SER A 232 6.81 -19.00 -14.06
C SER A 232 5.96 -17.81 -14.50
N ALA A 233 4.65 -17.85 -14.24
CA ALA A 233 3.74 -16.71 -14.38
C ALA A 233 3.67 -15.82 -13.12
N TYR A 234 4.06 -16.32 -11.94
CA TYR A 234 4.02 -15.59 -10.67
C TYR A 234 5.43 -15.45 -10.11
N ASP A 235 6.20 -14.55 -10.73
CA ASP A 235 7.46 -14.06 -10.19
C ASP A 235 7.17 -13.05 -9.05
N VAL A 236 6.82 -13.57 -7.88
CA VAL A 236 6.69 -12.79 -6.64
C VAL A 236 8.07 -12.28 -6.16
N GLY A 237 9.17 -12.80 -6.73
CA GLY A 237 10.55 -12.48 -6.37
C GLY A 237 11.18 -11.34 -7.18
N SER A 238 10.49 -10.81 -8.18
CA SER A 238 10.89 -9.62 -8.92
C SER A 238 9.73 -8.65 -9.10
N ILE A 239 9.16 -8.15 -8.01
CA ILE A 239 8.50 -6.86 -8.08
C ILE A 239 9.62 -5.84 -8.33
N ASP A 240 9.74 -5.42 -9.60
CA ASP A 240 10.51 -4.25 -9.97
C ASP A 240 9.86 -3.05 -9.29
N THR A 241 10.41 -2.64 -8.15
CA THR A 241 10.10 -1.35 -7.50
C THR A 241 10.55 -0.17 -8.36
N GLY A 242 11.05 -0.41 -9.58
CA GLY A 242 11.34 0.57 -10.60
C GLY A 242 10.07 1.08 -11.27
N TYR A 243 9.52 2.14 -10.70
CA TYR A 243 8.74 3.14 -11.43
C TYR A 243 9.36 3.42 -12.83
N ASP A 244 8.77 2.87 -13.91
CA ASP A 244 8.94 3.42 -15.26
C ASP A 244 7.72 4.30 -15.55
N ALA A 245 7.87 5.57 -15.17
CA ALA A 245 6.95 6.63 -15.53
C ALA A 245 7.03 6.90 -17.05
N THR A 246 6.41 6.06 -17.88
CA THR A 246 6.13 6.41 -19.28
C THR A 246 4.76 5.95 -19.80
N SER A 247 3.87 6.94 -19.91
CA SER A 247 2.69 7.02 -20.79
C SER A 247 1.47 6.13 -20.50
N TYR A 248 0.59 6.62 -19.63
CA TYR A 248 -0.84 6.32 -19.74
C TYR A 248 -1.49 7.32 -20.72
N ASP A 249 -1.66 6.91 -21.97
CA ASP A 249 -2.50 7.56 -22.98
C ASP A 249 -3.96 7.11 -22.72
N SER A 250 -4.72 7.95 -22.02
CA SER A 250 -6.14 7.70 -21.75
C SER A 250 -6.94 7.86 -23.04
N GLY A 251 -7.02 6.79 -23.83
CA GLY A 251 -7.91 6.64 -24.97
C GLY A 251 -9.37 6.64 -24.53
N PHE A 252 -9.91 7.82 -24.22
CA PHE A 252 -11.34 8.04 -24.02
C PHE A 252 -11.97 8.56 -25.32
N ASP A 253 -12.39 7.62 -26.17
CA ASP A 253 -13.22 7.92 -27.35
C ASP A 253 -14.68 8.14 -26.92
N SER A 254 -15.01 9.39 -26.58
CA SER A 254 -16.39 9.84 -26.38
C SER A 254 -16.94 10.44 -27.67
N SER A 255 -17.19 9.59 -28.67
CA SER A 255 -18.11 9.93 -29.74
C SER A 255 -19.54 9.60 -29.31
N SER A 256 -20.27 10.57 -28.75
CA SER A 256 -21.73 10.56 -28.86
C SER A 256 -22.30 11.98 -28.80
N SER A 257 -22.86 12.36 -29.95
CA SER A 257 -23.51 13.61 -30.24
C SER A 257 -24.70 13.88 -29.33
N TYR A 258 -24.74 15.05 -28.70
CA TYR A 258 -26.01 15.74 -28.50
C TYR A 258 -26.00 17.10 -29.19
N ASP A 259 -27.03 17.22 -30.00
CA ASP A 259 -27.37 18.21 -30.98
C ASP A 259 -27.70 19.57 -30.34
N SER A 260 -27.31 20.60 -31.08
CA SER A 260 -27.61 22.01 -30.90
C SER A 260 -29.11 22.30 -30.88
N THR A 261 -29.58 23.09 -29.92
CA THR A 261 -30.62 24.09 -30.21
C THR A 261 -30.35 25.40 -29.50
N SER A 262 -30.20 26.41 -30.34
CA SER A 262 -30.24 27.85 -30.08
C SER A 262 -31.28 28.29 -29.05
N PHE A 263 -30.92 29.29 -28.24
CA PHE A 263 -31.82 30.41 -28.02
C PHE A 263 -31.06 31.73 -28.21
N ASP A 264 -31.63 32.54 -29.08
CA ASP A 264 -31.26 33.90 -29.44
C ASP A 264 -32.04 34.87 -28.53
N VAL A 265 -31.49 36.08 -28.35
CA VAL A 265 -31.95 37.27 -27.57
C VAL A 265 -31.59 37.31 -26.08
#